data_AF-A0AAV5XCP9-F1
#
_entry.id   AF-A0AAV5XCP9-F1
#
_cell.length_a   1.000
_cell.length_b   1.000
_cell.length_c   1.000
_cell.angle_alpha   90.00
_cell.angle_beta   90.00
_cell.angle_gamma   90.00
#
_symmetry.space_group_name_H-M   'P 1'
#
loop_
_entity.id
_entity.type
_entity.pdbx_description
1 polymer ?
#
loop_
_entity_poly.entity_id
_entity_poly.type
_entity_poly.pdbx_seq_one_letter_code
_entity_poly.pdbx_strand_id
1 'polypeptide(L)'
;MPASPVPPALFRFLGELRRHNDREWFNANKPRYLAEVRDPLLAFVTAIAPKLHAISPRIVADPRPSGGSLLRIYRDTRFTADKKPYKTNAGFFFPLAAGKDVEAPGYYLHLEPGQVFMAGGMWHPSSDALRAIREAIVKDPRGWTRAKRSGLSHDEAALKRPPRGFDPQHPLIEDLKRTSFTVGETFTEKQACSA
;
A
#
# COMPACT_ATOMS: atom_id res chain seq x y z
N MET A 1 -14.35 -5.93 25.42
CA MET A 1 -13.37 -5.30 24.50
C MET A 1 -13.86 -5.53 23.08
N PRO A 2 -13.86 -4.54 22.17
CA PRO A 2 -14.19 -4.83 20.78
C PRO A 2 -13.20 -5.87 20.27
N ALA A 3 -13.69 -6.88 19.54
CA ALA A 3 -12.83 -7.85 18.89
C ALA A 3 -11.89 -7.12 17.92
N SER A 4 -10.63 -7.56 17.81
CA SER A 4 -9.70 -6.98 16.84
C SER A 4 -10.33 -7.07 15.44
N PRO A 5 -10.38 -5.97 14.68
CA PRO A 5 -11.04 -5.94 13.38
C PRO A 5 -10.25 -6.69 12.30
N VAL A 6 -9.04 -7.16 12.61
CA VAL A 6 -8.26 -8.09 11.80
C VAL A 6 -8.33 -9.49 12.46
N PRO A 7 -9.29 -10.35 12.08
CA PRO A 7 -9.45 -11.64 12.73
C PRO A 7 -8.36 -12.63 12.31
N PRO A 8 -7.85 -13.50 13.20
CA PRO A 8 -6.90 -14.56 12.81
C PRO A 8 -7.42 -15.51 11.72
N ALA A 9 -8.74 -15.66 11.61
CA ALA A 9 -9.39 -16.42 10.55
C ALA A 9 -9.02 -15.94 9.14
N LEU A 10 -8.74 -14.64 8.98
CA LEU A 10 -8.27 -14.06 7.74
C LEU A 10 -7.00 -14.74 7.23
N PHE A 11 -5.99 -14.91 8.09
CA PHE A 11 -4.71 -15.50 7.69
C PHE A 11 -4.88 -16.98 7.34
N ARG A 12 -5.77 -17.70 8.04
CA ARG A 12 -6.13 -19.08 7.66
C ARG A 12 -6.77 -19.14 6.29
N PHE A 13 -7.77 -18.29 6.02
CA PHE A 13 -8.44 -18.24 4.72
C PHE A 13 -7.45 -17.95 3.58
N LEU A 14 -6.58 -16.95 3.75
CA LEU A 14 -5.57 -16.60 2.74
C LEU A 14 -4.52 -17.72 2.54
N GLY A 15 -4.18 -18.44 3.61
CA GLY A 15 -3.30 -19.62 3.54
C GLY A 15 -3.92 -20.77 2.76
N GLU A 16 -5.21 -21.05 2.96
CA GLU A 16 -5.97 -22.03 2.19
C GLU A 16 -6.13 -21.60 0.72
N LEU A 17 -6.47 -20.33 0.48
CA LEU A 17 -6.57 -19.77 -0.87
C LEU A 17 -5.25 -19.89 -1.64
N ARG A 18 -4.09 -19.79 -0.97
CA ARG A 18 -2.79 -20.01 -1.62
C ARG A 18 -2.67 -21.42 -2.20
N ARG A 19 -3.24 -22.42 -1.53
CA ARG A 19 -3.23 -23.85 -1.93
C ARG A 19 -4.31 -24.16 -2.96
N HIS A 20 -5.45 -23.48 -2.90
CA HIS A 20 -6.64 -23.71 -3.73
C HIS A 20 -7.03 -22.45 -4.53
N ASN A 21 -6.07 -21.86 -5.26
CA ASN A 21 -6.27 -20.60 -5.96
C ASN A 21 -6.94 -20.82 -7.33
N ASP A 22 -8.18 -21.26 -7.31
CA ASP A 22 -9.04 -21.46 -8.47
C ASP A 22 -10.45 -20.94 -8.20
N ARG A 23 -11.21 -20.73 -9.28
CA ARG A 23 -12.52 -20.09 -9.22
C ARG A 23 -13.57 -20.97 -8.54
N GLU A 24 -13.49 -22.28 -8.70
CA GLU A 24 -14.47 -23.22 -8.16
C GLU A 24 -14.39 -23.23 -6.63
N TRP A 25 -13.17 -23.42 -6.11
CA TRP A 25 -12.92 -23.38 -4.68
C TRP A 25 -13.30 -22.03 -4.08
N PHE A 26 -12.93 -20.92 -4.71
CA PHE A 26 -13.28 -19.60 -4.19
C PHE A 26 -14.78 -19.36 -4.19
N ASN A 27 -15.51 -19.78 -5.23
CA ASN A 27 -16.96 -19.60 -5.28
C ASN A 27 -17.67 -20.40 -4.18
N ALA A 28 -17.24 -21.64 -3.92
CA ALA A 28 -17.76 -22.46 -2.82
C ALA A 28 -17.44 -21.82 -1.44
N ASN A 29 -16.29 -21.17 -1.32
CA ASN A 29 -15.82 -20.55 -0.07
C ASN A 29 -16.15 -19.05 0.03
N LYS A 30 -16.88 -18.48 -0.93
CA LYS A 30 -17.17 -17.05 -0.99
C LYS A 30 -17.91 -16.54 0.26
N PRO A 31 -18.92 -17.24 0.82
CA PRO A 31 -19.55 -16.79 2.06
C PRO A 31 -18.56 -16.64 3.22
N ARG A 32 -17.61 -17.59 3.34
CA ARG A 32 -16.54 -17.54 4.35
C ARG A 32 -15.58 -16.38 4.10
N TYR A 33 -15.21 -16.13 2.84
CA TYR A 33 -14.41 -14.94 2.48
C TYR A 33 -15.10 -13.64 2.91
N LEU A 34 -16.41 -13.52 2.70
CA LEU A 34 -17.15 -12.33 3.10
C LEU A 34 -17.13 -12.15 4.63
N ALA A 35 -17.46 -13.20 5.38
CA ALA A 35 -17.59 -13.16 6.83
C ALA A 35 -16.26 -13.06 7.57
N GLU A 36 -15.20 -13.73 7.11
CA GLU A 36 -13.92 -13.82 7.81
C GLU A 36 -12.85 -12.85 7.30
N VAL A 37 -13.02 -12.31 6.09
CA VAL A 37 -12.03 -11.42 5.48
C VAL A 37 -12.66 -10.08 5.11
N ARG A 38 -13.56 -10.03 4.14
CA ARG A 38 -14.02 -8.74 3.58
C ARG A 38 -14.71 -7.88 4.63
N ASP A 39 -15.73 -8.39 5.29
CA ASP A 39 -16.60 -7.58 6.14
C ASP A 39 -15.89 -7.11 7.42
N PRO A 40 -15.06 -7.94 8.11
CA PRO A 40 -14.20 -7.46 9.19
C PRO A 40 -13.22 -6.37 8.75
N LEU A 41 -12.61 -6.50 7.57
CA LEU A 41 -11.68 -5.48 7.06
C LEU A 41 -12.38 -4.19 6.64
N LEU A 42 -13.63 -4.23 6.18
CA LEU A 42 -14.41 -3.02 5.96
C LEU A 42 -14.75 -2.33 7.29
N ALA A 43 -15.06 -3.11 8.34
CA ALA A 43 -15.22 -2.57 9.68
C ALA A 43 -13.92 -1.96 10.23
N PHE A 44 -12.76 -2.55 9.92
CA PHE A 44 -11.45 -1.95 10.22
C PHE A 44 -11.29 -0.56 9.58
N VAL A 45 -11.64 -0.41 8.29
CA VAL A 45 -11.56 0.89 7.60
C VAL A 45 -12.41 1.94 8.30
N THR A 46 -13.64 1.59 8.66
CA THR A 46 -14.53 2.48 9.42
C THR A 46 -13.94 2.86 10.78
N ALA A 47 -13.38 1.89 11.51
CA ALA A 47 -12.83 2.10 12.84
C ALA A 47 -11.54 2.94 12.85
N ILE A 48 -10.69 2.81 11.82
CA ILE A 48 -9.42 3.54 11.72
C ILE A 48 -9.58 4.94 11.10
N ALA A 49 -10.65 5.19 10.34
CA ALA A 49 -10.92 6.47 9.69
C ALA A 49 -10.74 7.70 10.62
N PRO A 50 -11.35 7.77 11.83
CA PRO A 50 -11.17 8.93 12.71
C PRO A 50 -9.72 9.07 13.22
N LYS A 51 -9.00 7.96 13.42
CA LYS A 51 -7.60 7.97 13.83
C LYS A 51 -6.70 8.51 12.71
N LEU A 52 -6.95 8.09 11.47
CA LEU A 52 -6.24 8.61 10.30
C LEU A 52 -6.55 10.10 10.08
N HIS A 53 -7.80 10.52 10.27
CA HIS A 53 -8.20 11.92 10.14
C HIS A 53 -7.47 12.81 11.17
N ALA A 54 -7.25 12.31 12.39
CA ALA A 54 -6.47 13.01 13.42
C ALA A 54 -4.99 13.17 13.06
N ILE A 55 -4.42 12.24 12.28
CA ILE A 55 -3.05 12.37 11.75
C ILE A 55 -3.02 13.42 10.63
N SER A 56 -3.97 13.35 9.70
CA SER A 56 -4.14 14.37 8.67
C SER A 56 -5.55 14.31 8.09
N PRO A 57 -6.25 15.46 7.97
CA PRO A 57 -7.57 15.51 7.37
C PRO A 57 -7.57 15.17 5.87
N ARG A 58 -6.38 15.08 5.26
CA ARG A 58 -6.21 14.69 3.87
C ARG A 58 -6.23 13.17 3.69
N ILE A 59 -6.04 12.35 4.72
CA ILE A 59 -6.03 10.89 4.55
C ILE A 59 -7.46 10.40 4.32
N VAL A 60 -7.69 9.71 3.20
CA VAL A 60 -9.00 9.18 2.84
C VAL A 60 -9.10 7.71 3.26
N ALA A 61 -10.05 7.43 4.15
CA ALA A 61 -10.46 6.09 4.54
C ALA A 61 -11.91 5.85 4.12
N ASP A 62 -12.09 4.99 3.12
CA ASP A 62 -13.38 4.76 2.46
C ASP A 62 -13.81 3.30 2.62
N PRO A 63 -14.85 3.00 3.43
CA PRO A 63 -15.27 1.63 3.71
C PRO A 63 -16.15 1.02 2.60
N ARG A 64 -16.24 1.63 1.41
CA ARG A 64 -16.97 1.03 0.29
C ARG A 64 -16.32 -0.31 -0.12
N PRO A 65 -17.10 -1.40 -0.29
CA PRO A 65 -16.59 -2.70 -0.72
C PRO A 65 -15.92 -2.71 -2.10
N SER A 66 -16.23 -1.72 -2.93
CA SER A 66 -15.69 -1.55 -4.28
C SER A 66 -15.29 -0.10 -4.48
N GLY A 67 -14.06 0.14 -4.92
CA GLY A 67 -13.50 1.48 -5.11
C GLY A 67 -13.20 2.25 -3.82
N GLY A 68 -13.35 1.62 -2.64
CA GLY A 68 -12.91 2.15 -1.36
C GLY A 68 -11.46 1.80 -1.03
N SER A 69 -11.08 1.98 0.23
CA SER A 69 -9.72 1.75 0.73
C SER A 69 -9.33 0.28 0.81
N LEU A 70 -10.28 -0.66 0.90
CA LEU A 70 -9.98 -2.09 0.80
C LEU A 70 -9.82 -2.49 -0.66
N LEU A 71 -8.64 -3.00 -1.03
CA LEU A 71 -8.36 -3.42 -2.39
C LEU A 71 -9.06 -4.74 -2.71
N ARG A 72 -9.52 -4.87 -3.96
CA ARG A 72 -10.13 -6.11 -4.46
C ARG A 72 -9.15 -7.29 -4.39
N ILE A 73 -9.70 -8.46 -4.02
CA ILE A 73 -8.98 -9.74 -3.98
C ILE A 73 -8.63 -10.27 -5.37
N TYR A 74 -9.32 -9.84 -6.43
CA TYR A 74 -9.05 -10.32 -7.79
C TYR A 74 -7.70 -9.79 -8.33
N ARG A 75 -6.95 -10.67 -8.99
CA ARG A 75 -5.71 -10.32 -9.70
C ARG A 75 -5.99 -9.85 -11.11
N ASP A 76 -5.12 -8.98 -11.62
CA ASP A 76 -5.02 -8.74 -13.05
C ASP A 76 -4.01 -9.75 -13.63
N THR A 77 -4.51 -10.65 -14.49
CA THR A 77 -3.73 -11.78 -15.02
C THR A 77 -3.38 -11.62 -16.50
N ARG A 78 -3.69 -10.46 -17.11
CA ARG A 78 -3.53 -10.24 -18.56
C ARG A 78 -2.08 -10.36 -19.00
N PHE A 79 -1.15 -9.80 -18.24
CA PHE A 79 0.27 -9.67 -18.60
C PHE A 79 1.21 -10.61 -17.85
N THR A 80 0.70 -11.47 -16.96
CA THR A 80 1.52 -12.42 -16.18
C THR A 80 1.35 -13.86 -16.67
N ALA A 81 2.41 -14.66 -16.59
CA ALA A 81 2.37 -16.09 -16.85
C ALA A 81 1.59 -16.84 -15.75
N ASP A 82 1.63 -16.35 -14.50
CA ASP A 82 0.83 -16.89 -13.39
C ASP A 82 -0.64 -16.47 -13.55
N LYS A 83 -1.49 -17.44 -13.93
CA LYS A 83 -2.92 -17.21 -14.18
C LYS A 83 -3.81 -17.39 -12.94
N LYS A 84 -3.23 -17.49 -11.74
CA LYS A 84 -4.01 -17.55 -10.49
C LYS A 84 -4.96 -16.35 -10.38
N PRO A 85 -6.29 -16.57 -10.24
CA PRO A 85 -7.29 -15.51 -10.31
C PRO A 85 -7.34 -14.59 -9.07
N TYR A 86 -6.85 -15.05 -7.92
CA TYR A 86 -6.99 -14.33 -6.66
C TYR A 86 -5.64 -13.97 -6.03
N LYS A 87 -5.63 -12.84 -5.34
CA LYS A 87 -4.56 -12.40 -4.46
C LYS A 87 -4.57 -13.25 -3.19
N THR A 88 -3.40 -13.60 -2.70
CA THR A 88 -3.21 -14.34 -1.44
C THR A 88 -2.96 -13.40 -0.25
N ASN A 89 -3.19 -12.10 -0.47
CA ASN A 89 -3.09 -11.04 0.52
C ASN A 89 -4.35 -10.18 0.52
N ALA A 90 -4.62 -9.54 1.66
CA ALA A 90 -5.53 -8.40 1.74
C ALA A 90 -4.71 -7.11 1.79
N GLY A 91 -5.06 -6.15 0.95
CA GLY A 91 -4.35 -4.87 0.86
C GLY A 91 -5.30 -3.71 1.10
N PHE A 92 -4.82 -2.69 1.80
CA PHE A 92 -5.52 -1.43 1.96
C PHE A 92 -4.73 -0.32 1.34
N PHE A 93 -5.40 0.66 0.73
CA PHE A 93 -4.79 1.90 0.30
C PHE A 93 -5.58 3.10 0.83
N PHE A 94 -4.89 3.97 1.56
CA PHE A 94 -5.41 5.20 2.14
C PHE A 94 -4.70 6.39 1.46
N PRO A 95 -5.20 6.88 0.32
CA PRO A 95 -4.56 7.98 -0.38
C PRO A 95 -4.69 9.28 0.41
N LEU A 96 -3.74 10.20 0.22
CA LEU A 96 -3.99 11.60 0.50
C LEU A 96 -4.96 12.14 -0.56
N ALA A 97 -6.00 12.85 -0.11
CA ALA A 97 -6.91 13.58 -0.97
C ALA A 97 -6.09 14.52 -1.86
N ALA A 98 -6.36 14.46 -3.15
CA ALA A 98 -5.72 15.28 -4.18
C ALA A 98 -6.76 15.72 -5.21
N GLY A 99 -6.37 16.66 -6.08
CA GLY A 99 -7.20 17.07 -7.20
C GLY A 99 -7.49 15.88 -8.14
N LYS A 100 -8.50 16.03 -8.98
CA LYS A 100 -8.79 15.06 -10.04
C LYS A 100 -7.52 14.84 -10.88
N ASP A 101 -7.22 13.58 -11.19
CA ASP A 101 -6.08 13.16 -12.01
C ASP A 101 -4.68 13.45 -11.41
N VAL A 102 -4.60 13.76 -10.12
CA VAL A 102 -3.32 13.88 -9.41
C VAL A 102 -2.98 12.57 -8.71
N GLU A 103 -1.86 11.98 -9.09
CA GLU A 103 -1.28 10.85 -8.38
C GLU A 103 -0.79 11.31 -7.00
N ALA A 104 -1.41 10.79 -5.95
CA ALA A 104 -1.15 11.22 -4.59
C ALA A 104 -0.38 10.15 -3.80
N PRO A 105 0.51 10.55 -2.88
CA PRO A 105 1.04 9.62 -1.89
C PRO A 105 -0.09 9.06 -1.04
N GLY A 106 0.14 7.89 -0.47
CA GLY A 106 -0.81 7.25 0.43
C GLY A 106 -0.15 6.29 1.37
N TYR A 107 -0.96 5.72 2.27
CA TYR A 107 -0.56 4.62 3.13
C TYR A 107 -1.11 3.31 2.58
N TYR A 108 -0.26 2.29 2.57
CA TYR A 108 -0.60 0.94 2.17
C TYR A 108 -0.45 0.02 3.37
N LEU A 109 -1.45 -0.81 3.65
CA LEU A 109 -1.36 -1.89 4.64
C LEU A 109 -1.49 -3.22 3.92
N HIS A 110 -0.56 -4.13 4.17
CA HIS A 110 -0.48 -5.45 3.59
C HIS A 110 -0.67 -6.52 4.65
N LEU A 111 -1.64 -7.41 4.44
CA LEU A 111 -1.91 -8.57 5.29
C LEU A 111 -1.80 -9.84 4.44
N GLU A 112 -0.71 -10.59 4.61
CA GLU A 112 -0.48 -11.88 3.98
C GLU A 112 0.06 -12.87 5.03
N PRO A 113 -0.30 -14.17 4.99
CA PRO A 113 0.32 -15.15 5.87
C PRO A 113 1.85 -15.16 5.72
N GLY A 114 2.56 -14.93 6.81
CA GLY A 114 4.02 -14.80 6.86
C GLY A 114 4.58 -13.43 6.45
N GLN A 115 3.74 -12.49 6.01
CA GLN A 115 4.18 -11.15 5.59
C GLN A 115 3.13 -10.09 5.93
N VAL A 116 3.40 -9.28 6.94
CA VAL A 116 2.57 -8.14 7.31
C VAL A 116 3.44 -6.88 7.34
N PHE A 117 3.02 -5.84 6.65
CA PHE A 117 3.72 -4.56 6.65
C PHE A 117 2.81 -3.40 6.32
N MET A 118 3.22 -2.21 6.76
CA MET A 118 2.64 -0.95 6.33
C MET A 118 3.71 -0.17 5.56
N ALA A 119 3.29 0.55 4.52
CA ALA A 119 4.13 1.48 3.80
C ALA A 119 3.42 2.84 3.67
N GLY A 120 4.19 3.91 3.53
CA GLY A 120 3.70 5.25 3.25
C GLY A 120 4.54 5.92 2.17
N GLY A 121 3.92 6.75 1.33
CA GLY A 121 4.61 7.51 0.28
C GLY A 121 4.10 7.20 -1.11
N MET A 122 5.00 7.22 -2.11
CA MET A 122 4.68 6.96 -3.51
C MET A 122 5.50 5.79 -4.04
N TRP A 123 4.81 4.68 -4.33
CA TRP A 123 5.41 3.49 -4.92
C TRP A 123 5.20 3.47 -6.43
N HIS A 124 6.28 3.39 -7.20
CA HIS A 124 6.29 3.47 -8.67
C HIS A 124 5.39 4.56 -9.28
N PRO A 125 5.54 5.84 -8.88
CA PRO A 125 4.82 6.94 -9.51
C PRO A 125 5.06 7.03 -11.02
N SER A 126 4.09 7.62 -11.71
CA SER A 126 4.19 8.00 -13.12
C SER A 126 5.40 8.89 -13.40
N SER A 127 5.83 8.96 -14.66
CA SER A 127 6.96 9.80 -15.07
C SER A 127 6.77 11.28 -14.71
N ASP A 128 5.54 11.79 -14.81
CA ASP A 128 5.22 13.17 -14.46
C ASP A 128 5.28 13.41 -12.95
N ALA A 129 4.72 12.50 -12.14
CA ALA A 129 4.82 12.58 -10.69
C ALA A 129 6.29 12.47 -10.23
N LEU A 130 7.07 11.56 -10.81
CA LEU A 130 8.51 11.44 -10.55
C LEU A 130 9.26 12.75 -10.87
N ARG A 131 8.95 13.38 -12.01
CA ARG A 131 9.55 14.66 -12.37
C ARG A 131 9.19 15.76 -11.39
N ALA A 132 7.92 15.86 -10.99
CA ALA A 132 7.46 16.85 -10.02
C ALA A 132 8.14 16.67 -8.64
N ILE A 133 8.29 15.43 -8.16
CA ILE A 133 9.02 15.13 -6.92
C ILE A 133 10.47 15.59 -7.03
N ARG A 134 11.15 15.25 -8.13
CA ARG A 134 12.55 15.63 -8.36
C ARG A 134 12.73 17.15 -8.42
N GLU A 135 11.84 17.86 -9.12
CA GLU A 135 11.83 19.32 -9.17
C GLU A 135 11.64 19.92 -7.75
N ALA A 136 10.75 19.34 -6.95
CA ALA A 136 10.56 19.76 -5.55
C ALA A 136 11.81 19.51 -4.68
N ILE A 137 12.51 18.39 -4.88
CA ILE A 137 13.76 18.07 -4.18
C ILE A 137 14.85 19.08 -4.53
N VAL A 138 15.00 19.43 -5.81
CA VAL A 138 15.99 20.44 -6.26
C VAL A 138 15.64 21.83 -5.72
N LYS A 139 14.34 22.16 -5.68
CA LYS A 139 13.85 23.46 -5.17
C LYS A 139 14.06 23.62 -3.66
N ASP A 140 13.89 22.56 -2.88
CA ASP A 140 14.17 22.57 -1.42
C ASP A 140 15.00 21.36 -0.96
N PRO A 141 16.33 21.35 -1.22
CA PRO A 141 17.22 20.27 -0.83
C PRO A 141 17.27 20.05 0.69
N ARG A 142 17.12 21.14 1.47
CA ARG A 142 17.16 21.09 2.93
C ARG A 142 15.89 20.45 3.48
N GLY A 143 14.72 20.79 2.93
CA GLY A 143 13.45 20.15 3.25
C GLY A 143 13.46 18.66 2.96
N TRP A 144 13.95 18.26 1.79
CA TRP A 144 14.13 16.85 1.45
C TRP A 144 15.04 16.13 2.43
N THR A 145 16.18 16.72 2.76
CA THR A 145 17.14 16.13 3.71
C THR A 145 16.53 15.94 5.10
N ARG A 146 15.68 16.86 5.56
CA ARG A 146 14.92 16.69 6.82
C ARG A 146 13.89 15.58 6.69
N ALA A 147 13.13 15.52 5.59
CA ALA A 147 12.11 14.50 5.37
C ALA A 147 12.71 13.09 5.36
N LYS A 148 13.89 12.89 4.77
CA LYS A 148 14.57 11.58 4.76
C LYS A 148 14.90 11.02 6.14
N ARG A 149 15.01 11.86 7.17
CA ARG A 149 15.32 11.41 8.53
C ARG A 149 14.23 10.54 9.14
N SER A 150 13.02 10.52 8.57
CA SER A 150 11.94 9.62 8.98
C SER A 150 12.17 8.15 8.62
N GLY A 151 13.28 7.82 7.95
CA GLY A 151 13.60 6.44 7.57
C GLY A 151 13.00 6.02 6.23
N LEU A 152 12.92 6.94 5.25
CA LEU A 152 12.58 6.58 3.88
C LEU A 152 13.44 5.38 3.44
N SER A 153 12.76 4.31 3.00
CA SER A 153 13.42 3.08 2.59
C SER A 153 14.06 3.30 1.23
N HIS A 154 15.34 2.96 1.15
CA HIS A 154 16.17 3.25 -0.01
C HIS A 154 16.48 1.99 -0.84
N ASP A 155 15.92 0.84 -0.48
CA ASP A 155 16.25 -0.46 -1.06
C ASP A 155 15.51 -0.75 -2.38
N GLU A 156 14.65 0.17 -2.81
CA GLU A 156 13.95 0.07 -4.09
C GLU A 156 14.82 0.48 -5.29
N ALA A 157 14.44 -0.01 -6.47
CA ALA A 157 15.18 0.22 -7.71
C ALA A 157 15.40 1.71 -8.00
N ALA A 158 16.65 2.08 -8.30
CA ALA A 158 17.05 3.40 -8.77
C ALA A 158 17.49 3.34 -10.24
N LEU A 159 17.34 4.46 -10.95
CA LEU A 159 17.88 4.64 -12.29
C LEU A 159 19.40 4.49 -12.25
N LYS A 160 19.99 3.82 -13.25
CA LYS A 160 21.45 3.71 -13.37
C LYS A 160 22.12 5.05 -13.71
N ARG A 161 21.44 5.89 -14.49
CA ARG A 161 21.94 7.20 -14.94
C ARG A 161 21.12 8.32 -14.30
N PRO A 162 21.72 9.51 -14.11
CA PRO A 162 20.98 10.73 -13.79
C PRO A 162 19.71 10.89 -14.64
N PRO A 163 18.56 11.24 -14.04
CA PRO A 163 17.37 11.53 -14.81
C PRO A 163 17.61 12.72 -15.74
N ARG A 164 17.07 12.66 -16.96
CA ARG A 164 17.21 13.73 -17.95
C ARG A 164 16.64 15.03 -17.40
N GLY A 165 17.35 16.14 -17.61
CA GLY A 165 16.93 17.48 -17.17
C GLY A 165 17.37 17.86 -15.76
N PHE A 166 18.11 16.99 -15.07
CA PHE A 166 18.69 17.26 -13.75
C PHE A 166 20.22 17.27 -13.83
N ASP A 167 20.85 18.16 -13.06
CA ASP A 167 22.30 18.26 -12.98
C ASP A 167 22.92 16.95 -12.44
N PRO A 168 23.76 16.25 -13.23
CA PRO A 168 24.46 15.05 -12.78
C PRO A 168 25.34 15.25 -11.55
N GLN A 169 25.78 16.49 -11.26
CA GLN A 169 26.61 16.84 -10.11
C GLN A 169 25.78 17.32 -8.90
N HIS A 170 24.45 17.28 -8.98
CA HIS A 170 23.59 17.73 -7.88
C HIS A 170 23.88 16.93 -6.59
N PRO A 171 24.00 17.58 -5.41
CA PRO A 171 24.33 16.89 -4.15
C PRO A 171 23.36 15.77 -3.75
N LEU A 172 22.13 15.83 -4.26
CA LEU A 172 21.06 14.84 -4.02
C LEU A 172 20.82 13.92 -5.23
N ILE A 173 21.78 13.78 -6.16
CA ILE A 173 21.57 13.04 -7.41
C ILE A 173 21.11 11.59 -7.20
N GLU A 174 21.59 10.92 -6.16
CA GLU A 174 21.16 9.56 -5.83
C GLU A 174 19.69 9.50 -5.40
N ASP A 175 19.17 10.55 -4.76
CA ASP A 175 17.74 10.65 -4.48
C ASP A 175 16.93 10.94 -5.74
N LEU A 176 17.46 11.78 -6.64
CA LEU A 176 16.80 12.07 -7.91
C LEU A 176 16.72 10.83 -8.81
N LYS A 177 17.68 9.90 -8.70
CA LYS A 177 17.65 8.63 -9.44
C LYS A 177 16.58 7.65 -8.93
N ARG A 178 15.94 7.90 -7.79
CA ARG A 178 14.92 6.98 -7.24
C ARG A 178 13.70 6.90 -8.15
N THR A 179 13.06 5.74 -8.10
CA THR A 179 11.81 5.44 -8.82
C THR A 179 10.62 5.22 -7.91
N SER A 180 10.85 5.19 -6.60
CA SER A 180 9.85 5.17 -5.53
C SER A 180 10.36 6.00 -4.35
N PHE A 181 9.42 6.53 -3.57
CA PHE A 181 9.67 7.35 -2.39
C PHE A 181 8.76 6.85 -1.26
N THR A 182 9.18 5.76 -0.62
CA THR A 182 8.39 5.02 0.36
C THR A 182 9.14 4.90 1.69
N VAL A 183 8.39 4.78 2.78
CA VAL A 183 8.85 4.30 4.09
C VAL A 183 7.97 3.13 4.47
N GLY A 184 8.49 2.16 5.22
CA GLY A 184 7.67 1.05 5.66
C GLY A 184 8.15 0.41 6.95
N GLU A 185 7.25 -0.31 7.58
CA GLU A 185 7.46 -1.04 8.82
C GLU A 185 6.77 -2.40 8.73
N THR A 186 7.43 -3.43 9.26
CA THR A 186 6.92 -4.81 9.25
C THR A 186 6.34 -5.17 10.61
N PHE A 187 5.35 -6.06 10.59
CA PHE A 187 4.65 -6.53 11.78
C PHE A 187 4.53 -8.05 11.74
N THR A 188 4.26 -8.64 12.89
CA THR A 188 3.83 -10.04 12.99
C THR A 188 2.31 -10.15 12.80
N GLU A 189 1.82 -11.32 12.40
CA GLU A 189 0.37 -11.61 12.36
C GLU A 189 -0.28 -11.40 13.73
N LYS A 190 0.44 -11.69 14.81
CA LYS A 190 -0.03 -11.47 16.19
C LYS A 190 -0.26 -9.98 16.50
N GLN A 191 0.65 -9.10 16.06
CA GLN A 191 0.49 -7.66 16.18
C GLN A 191 -0.66 -7.15 15.29
N ALA A 192 -0.84 -7.71 14.09
CA ALA A 192 -1.97 -7.36 13.24
C ALA A 192 -3.32 -7.71 13.90
N CYS A 193 -3.38 -8.85 14.61
CA CYS A 193 -4.59 -9.34 15.26
C CYS A 193 -4.82 -8.80 16.68
N SER A 194 -3.95 -7.95 17.23
CA SER A 194 -4.18 -7.39 18.57
C SER A 194 -5.30 -6.35 18.57
N ALA A 195 -5.97 -6.20 19.72
CA ALA A 195 -7.05 -5.24 19.92
C ALA A 195 -6.51 -3.87 20.36
#